data_AF-A0A7I8MNY4-F1
#
_entry.id   AF-A0A7I8MNY4-F1
#
_cell.length_a   1.000
_cell.length_b   1.000
_cell.length_c   1.000
_cell.angle_alpha   90.00
_cell.angle_beta   90.00
_cell.angle_gamma   90.00
#
_symmetry.space_group_name_H-M   'P 1'
#
loop_
_entity.id
_entity.type
_entity.pdbx_description
1 polymer ?
#
loop_
_entity_poly.entity_id
_entity_poly.type
_entity_poly.pdbx_seq_one_letter_code
_entity_poly.pdbx_strand_id
1 'polypeptide(L)'
;MLLAGCAVGPDYQKPEVETPESYRLDPEPVDQTVNLKWWEQFDDPVVYELVTTALDNNRDLKIAASRVLQARATLGFTRADRYPSLDVAAGASTGNIITATNNKTEDTQNTAYIALPLSYEIDFWGKFWRATEAARAELLASDTV
;
A
#
# COMPACT_ATOMS: atom_id res chain seq x y z
N MET A 1 -24.27 18.11 23.26
CA MET A 1 -23.12 18.31 22.35
C MET A 1 -22.66 16.94 21.87
N LEU A 2 -23.01 16.55 20.63
CA LEU A 2 -22.49 15.32 20.01
C LEU A 2 -21.26 15.67 19.16
N LEU A 3 -20.10 15.16 19.53
CA LEU A 3 -18.95 15.06 18.62
C LEU A 3 -19.19 13.86 17.70
N ALA A 4 -19.96 14.06 16.63
CA ALA A 4 -20.14 13.07 15.58
C ALA A 4 -19.19 13.40 14.41
N GLY A 5 -17.92 13.04 14.55
CA GLY A 5 -16.99 12.96 13.43
C GLY A 5 -16.87 11.49 13.03
N CYS A 6 -17.86 10.96 12.30
CA CYS A 6 -17.69 9.69 11.59
C CYS A 6 -16.92 9.95 10.29
N ALA A 7 -16.24 8.90 9.80
CA ALA A 7 -15.44 8.95 8.57
C ALA A 7 -16.16 9.70 7.43
N VAL A 8 -15.46 10.63 6.79
CA VAL A 8 -16.04 11.49 5.75
C VAL A 8 -15.89 10.82 4.38
N GLY A 9 -17.02 10.58 3.70
CA GLY A 9 -17.07 10.03 2.34
C GLY A 9 -18.11 8.91 2.19
N PRO A 10 -18.57 8.61 0.97
CA PRO A 10 -19.49 7.50 0.74
C PRO A 10 -18.77 6.16 0.95
N ASP A 11 -19.48 5.19 1.53
CA ASP A 11 -19.00 3.81 1.55
C ASP A 11 -19.10 3.21 0.13
N TYR A 12 -18.18 2.28 -0.19
CA TYR A 12 -18.20 1.59 -1.46
C TYR A 12 -19.50 0.80 -1.64
N GLN A 13 -20.20 1.05 -2.74
CA GLN A 13 -21.34 0.27 -3.18
C GLN A 13 -20.98 -0.40 -4.49
N LYS A 14 -21.01 -1.73 -4.51
CA LYS A 14 -20.75 -2.51 -5.73
C LYS A 14 -21.79 -2.11 -6.78
N PRO A 15 -21.38 -1.68 -7.99
CA PRO A 15 -22.32 -1.40 -9.06
C PRO A 15 -23.19 -2.62 -9.35
N GLU A 16 -24.50 -2.42 -9.45
CA GLU A 16 -25.41 -3.45 -9.95
C GLU A 16 -25.19 -3.57 -11.46
N VAL A 17 -24.83 -4.77 -11.90
CA VAL A 17 -24.63 -5.08 -13.32
C VAL A 17 -25.81 -5.94 -13.73
N GLU A 18 -26.65 -5.40 -14.61
CA GLU A 18 -27.72 -6.17 -15.23
C GLU A 18 -27.09 -7.30 -16.07
N THR A 19 -27.17 -8.51 -15.55
CA THR A 19 -26.73 -9.73 -16.23
C THR A 19 -27.95 -10.64 -16.40
N PRO A 20 -28.04 -11.38 -17.50
CA PRO A 20 -29.12 -12.36 -17.66
C PRO A 20 -29.00 -13.43 -16.57
N GLU A 21 -30.13 -13.84 -15.99
CA GLU A 21 -30.16 -14.89 -14.95
C GLU A 21 -29.59 -16.23 -15.46
N SER A 22 -29.63 -16.47 -16.77
CA SER A 22 -29.06 -17.65 -17.41
C SER A 22 -28.45 -17.30 -18.76
N TYR A 23 -27.38 -18.01 -19.10
CA TYR A 23 -26.85 -18.02 -20.45
C TYR A 23 -27.65 -19.00 -21.31
N ARG A 24 -27.80 -18.70 -22.62
CA ARG A 24 -28.57 -19.55 -23.56
C ARG A 24 -28.07 -21.00 -23.63
N LEU A 25 -26.79 -21.21 -23.31
CA LEU A 25 -26.17 -22.50 -23.13
C LEU A 25 -25.76 -22.57 -21.66
N ASP A 26 -26.55 -23.27 -20.86
CA ASP A 26 -26.25 -23.49 -19.45
C ASP A 26 -25.50 -24.83 -19.36
N PRO A 27 -24.16 -24.83 -19.23
CA PRO A 27 -23.44 -26.07 -19.03
C PRO A 27 -23.91 -26.73 -17.72
N GLU A 28 -23.88 -28.07 -17.65
CA GLU A 28 -24.15 -28.77 -16.39
C GLU A 28 -23.35 -28.13 -15.25
N PRO A 29 -23.90 -28.07 -14.02
CA PRO A 29 -23.24 -27.44 -12.89
C PRO A 29 -21.90 -28.14 -12.60
N VAL A 30 -20.84 -27.57 -13.16
CA VAL A 30 -19.47 -28.00 -12.91
C VAL A 30 -19.10 -27.49 -11.53
N ASP A 31 -18.43 -28.32 -10.73
CA ASP A 31 -17.86 -27.91 -9.45
C ASP A 31 -17.08 -26.62 -9.65
N GLN A 32 -17.51 -25.54 -8.99
CA GLN A 32 -17.04 -24.17 -9.22
C GLN A 32 -15.61 -23.93 -8.68
N THR A 33 -14.91 -25.00 -8.29
CA THR A 33 -13.51 -24.91 -7.97
C THR A 33 -12.75 -24.58 -9.24
N VAL A 34 -12.37 -23.31 -9.38
CA VAL A 34 -11.39 -22.85 -10.37
C VAL A 34 -10.20 -23.80 -10.29
N ASN A 35 -10.04 -24.64 -11.32
CA ASN A 35 -8.95 -25.59 -11.35
C ASN A 35 -7.66 -24.79 -11.56
N LEU A 36 -6.94 -24.54 -10.46
CA LEU A 36 -5.68 -23.81 -10.45
C LEU A 36 -4.61 -24.47 -11.35
N LYS A 37 -4.79 -25.75 -11.67
CA LYS A 37 -3.96 -26.52 -12.59
C LYS A 37 -4.74 -26.96 -13.82
N TRP A 38 -5.42 -26.03 -14.45
CA TRP A 38 -6.23 -26.24 -15.65
C TRP A 38 -5.52 -27.08 -16.74
N TRP A 39 -4.18 -27.00 -16.84
CA TRP A 39 -3.39 -27.76 -17.82
C TRP A 39 -3.36 -29.27 -17.57
N GLU A 40 -3.65 -29.75 -16.35
CA GLU A 40 -3.76 -31.19 -16.06
C GLU A 40 -4.97 -31.83 -16.76
N GLN A 41 -5.94 -31.04 -17.23
CA GLN A 41 -7.12 -31.52 -17.95
C GLN A 41 -6.82 -31.97 -19.40
N PHE A 42 -5.65 -31.60 -19.93
CA PHE A 42 -5.25 -31.96 -21.30
C PHE A 42 -4.71 -33.40 -21.41
N ASP A 43 -4.34 -34.02 -20.28
CA ASP A 43 -3.71 -35.35 -20.22
C ASP A 43 -2.51 -35.50 -21.19
N ASP A 44 -1.79 -34.40 -21.42
CA ASP A 44 -0.62 -34.34 -22.32
C ASP A 44 0.65 -34.01 -21.51
N PRO A 45 1.64 -34.93 -21.46
CA PRO A 45 2.87 -34.72 -20.71
C PRO A 45 3.72 -33.56 -21.26
N VAL A 46 3.64 -33.25 -22.55
CA VAL A 46 4.37 -32.12 -23.16
C VAL A 46 3.77 -30.80 -22.70
N VAL A 47 2.44 -30.69 -22.67
CA VAL A 47 1.75 -29.49 -22.15
C VAL A 47 2.08 -29.27 -20.69
N TYR A 48 2.10 -30.34 -19.89
CA TYR A 48 2.50 -30.28 -18.49
C TYR A 48 3.92 -29.72 -18.31
N GLU A 49 4.90 -30.22 -19.08
CA GLU A 49 6.29 -29.76 -19.02
C GLU A 49 6.43 -28.29 -19.44
N LEU A 50 5.74 -27.88 -20.50
CA LEU A 50 5.77 -26.49 -20.98
C LEU A 50 5.19 -25.51 -19.95
N VAL A 51 4.04 -25.84 -19.36
CA VAL A 51 3.38 -24.96 -18.39
C VAL A 51 4.19 -24.88 -17.09
N THR A 52 4.67 -26.00 -16.56
CA THR A 52 5.51 -26.00 -15.35
C THR A 52 6.82 -25.24 -15.55
N THR A 53 7.50 -25.45 -16.69
CA THR A 53 8.70 -24.69 -17.04
C THR A 53 8.41 -23.19 -17.15
N ALA A 54 7.25 -22.83 -17.74
CA ALA A 54 6.82 -21.44 -17.84
C ALA A 54 6.52 -20.84 -16.47
N LEU A 55 5.82 -21.53 -15.56
CA LEU A 55 5.53 -21.03 -14.22
C LEU A 55 6.82 -20.69 -13.43
N ASP A 56 7.88 -21.46 -13.61
CA ASP A 56 9.17 -21.23 -12.93
C ASP A 56 10.01 -20.11 -13.56
N ASN A 57 9.95 -19.97 -14.88
CA ASN A 57 10.89 -19.13 -15.64
C ASN A 57 10.28 -17.89 -16.28
N ASN A 58 8.95 -17.79 -16.36
CA ASN A 58 8.28 -16.68 -17.02
C ASN A 58 8.52 -15.37 -16.25
N ARG A 59 9.12 -14.40 -16.95
CA ARG A 59 9.47 -13.09 -16.38
C ARG A 59 8.25 -12.22 -16.15
N ASP A 60 7.20 -12.35 -16.95
CA ASP A 60 5.95 -11.61 -16.80
C ASP A 60 5.24 -12.03 -15.50
N LEU A 61 5.23 -13.33 -15.18
CA LEU A 61 4.72 -13.82 -13.89
C LEU A 61 5.55 -13.28 -12.71
N LYS A 62 6.88 -13.24 -12.83
CA LYS A 62 7.75 -12.64 -11.80
C LYS A 62 7.50 -11.14 -11.62
N ILE A 63 7.22 -10.42 -12.70
CA ILE A 63 6.85 -9.00 -12.67
C ILE A 63 5.48 -8.83 -11.98
N ALA A 64 4.49 -9.64 -12.35
CA ALA A 64 3.17 -9.61 -11.72
C ALA A 64 3.25 -9.89 -10.20
N ALA A 65 3.96 -10.93 -9.79
CA ALA A 65 4.21 -11.23 -8.39
C ALA A 65 4.94 -10.08 -7.66
N SER A 66 5.89 -9.42 -8.31
CA SER A 66 6.58 -8.26 -7.73
C SER A 66 5.65 -7.06 -7.56
N ARG A 67 4.69 -6.85 -8.46
CA ARG A 67 3.66 -5.79 -8.33
C ARG A 67 2.75 -6.05 -7.13
N VAL A 68 2.35 -7.30 -6.89
CA VAL A 68 1.61 -7.70 -5.68
C VAL A 68 2.40 -7.37 -4.41
N LEU A 69 3.69 -7.73 -4.37
CA LEU A 69 4.55 -7.42 -3.23
C LEU A 69 4.71 -5.90 -3.02
N GLN A 70 4.84 -5.14 -4.11
CA GLN A 70 4.88 -3.68 -4.08
C GLN A 70 3.59 -3.10 -3.50
N ALA A 71 2.42 -3.53 -3.99
CA ALA A 71 1.13 -3.07 -3.48
C ALA A 71 0.96 -3.40 -1.98
N ARG A 72 1.43 -4.57 -1.54
CA ARG A 72 1.43 -4.96 -0.13
C ARG A 72 2.34 -4.08 0.72
N ALA A 73 3.53 -3.72 0.22
CA ALA A 73 4.42 -2.79 0.90
C ALA A 73 3.80 -1.39 1.01
N THR A 74 3.17 -0.88 -0.06
CA THR A 74 2.44 0.39 -0.06
C THR A 74 1.33 0.39 0.99
N LEU A 75 0.52 -0.66 1.07
CA LEU A 75 -0.48 -0.82 2.13
C LEU A 75 0.15 -0.78 3.53
N GLY A 76 1.33 -1.39 3.70
CA GLY A 76 2.12 -1.31 4.93
C GLY A 76 2.47 0.12 5.32
N PHE A 77 3.02 0.91 4.39
CA PHE A 77 3.36 2.32 4.63
C PHE A 77 2.12 3.16 4.94
N THR A 78 1.06 3.07 4.14
CA THR A 78 -0.18 3.83 4.38
C THR A 78 -0.83 3.48 5.71
N ARG A 79 -0.72 2.22 6.14
CA ARG A 79 -1.20 1.80 7.46
C ARG A 79 -0.31 2.33 8.59
N ALA A 80 0.99 2.47 8.37
CA ALA A 80 1.93 3.00 9.36
C ALA A 80 1.63 4.46 9.72
N ASP A 81 1.14 5.26 8.76
CA ASP A 81 0.74 6.65 8.96
C ASP A 81 -0.35 6.86 10.03
N ARG A 82 -1.06 5.79 10.41
CA ARG A 82 -2.07 5.81 11.49
C ARG A 82 -1.47 5.83 12.89
N TYR A 83 -0.18 5.59 13.02
CA TYR A 83 0.50 5.47 14.32
C TYR A 83 1.43 6.67 14.54
N PRO A 84 1.77 6.98 15.81
CA PRO A 84 2.78 7.99 16.11
C PRO A 84 4.12 7.66 15.44
N SER A 85 4.77 8.67 14.87
CA SER A 85 6.15 8.57 14.38
C SER A 85 7.12 9.10 15.44
N LEU A 86 8.19 8.35 15.69
CA LEU A 86 9.27 8.72 16.58
C LEU A 86 10.55 8.76 15.73
N ASP A 87 11.20 9.91 15.72
CA ASP A 87 12.45 10.11 14.97
C ASP A 87 13.59 10.48 15.92
N VAL A 88 14.81 10.47 15.37
CA VAL A 88 16.02 10.92 16.05
C VAL A 88 16.63 12.04 15.20
N ALA A 89 16.75 13.22 15.79
CA ALA A 89 17.39 14.36 15.15
C ALA A 89 18.62 14.78 15.96
N ALA A 90 19.76 14.95 15.30
CA ALA A 90 20.95 15.49 15.92
C ALA A 90 21.61 16.48 14.97
N GLY A 91 22.17 17.54 15.51
CA GLY A 91 22.84 18.57 14.71
C GLY A 91 23.86 19.33 15.52
N ALA A 92 24.86 19.85 14.83
CA ALA A 92 25.84 20.77 15.38
C ALA A 92 26.03 21.92 14.40
N SER A 93 26.15 23.13 14.92
CA SER A 93 26.37 24.35 14.14
C SER A 93 27.37 25.25 14.86
N THR A 94 28.25 25.85 14.07
CA THR A 94 29.18 26.89 14.50
C THR A 94 28.89 28.16 13.71
N GLY A 95 28.82 29.30 14.38
CA GLY A 95 28.54 30.57 13.72
C GLY A 95 29.02 31.77 14.52
N ASN A 96 29.22 32.88 13.80
CA ASN A 96 29.49 34.17 14.42
C ASN A 96 28.20 35.00 14.36
N ILE A 97 27.82 35.65 15.46
CA ILE A 97 26.68 36.58 15.47
C ILE A 97 27.15 37.95 14.97
N ILE A 98 26.48 38.47 13.95
CA ILE A 98 26.63 39.87 13.53
C ILE A 98 25.54 40.67 14.23
N THR A 99 25.91 41.46 15.23
CA THR A 99 24.99 42.36 15.92
C THR A 99 24.75 43.62 15.07
N ALA A 100 23.57 44.22 15.13
CA ALA A 100 23.13 45.37 14.32
C ALA A 100 24.05 46.61 14.37
N THR A 101 25.01 46.65 15.30
CA THR A 101 26.00 47.72 15.47
C THR A 101 27.27 47.53 14.62
N ASN A 102 27.30 46.60 13.66
CA ASN A 102 28.47 46.28 12.81
C ASN A 102 29.77 45.91 13.56
N ASN A 103 29.72 45.74 14.87
CA ASN A 103 30.80 45.16 15.64
C ASN A 103 30.71 43.64 15.50
N LYS A 104 31.63 43.07 14.74
CA LYS A 104 31.82 41.63 14.66
C LYS A 104 32.25 41.16 16.06
N THR A 105 31.35 40.54 16.80
CA THR A 105 31.73 39.86 18.04
C THR A 105 32.59 38.67 17.61
N GLU A 106 33.87 38.62 18.00
CA GLU A 106 34.79 37.51 17.69
C GLU A 106 34.45 36.21 18.46
N ASP A 107 33.26 36.15 19.06
CA ASP A 107 32.81 35.03 19.86
C ASP A 107 32.14 33.99 18.95
N THR A 108 32.89 32.94 18.62
CA THR A 108 32.39 31.80 17.86
C THR A 108 31.42 31.00 18.73
N GLN A 109 30.14 31.00 18.36
CA GLN A 109 29.13 30.21 19.05
C GLN A 109 29.03 28.81 18.46
N ASN A 110 29.27 27.82 19.31
CA ASN A 110 29.05 26.42 19.00
C ASN A 110 27.76 25.96 19.66
N THR A 111 26.88 25.38 18.86
CA THR A 111 25.62 24.79 19.33
C THR A 111 25.55 23.35 18.85
N ALA A 112 25.13 22.45 19.73
CA ALA A 112 24.88 21.07 19.38
C ALA A 112 23.60 20.60 20.10
N TYR A 113 22.83 19.76 19.44
CA TYR A 113 21.60 19.22 20.00
C TYR A 113 21.38 17.78 19.57
N ILE A 114 20.66 17.04 20.43
CA ILE A 114 20.03 15.77 20.14
C ILE A 114 18.58 15.91 20.56
N ALA A 115 17.65 15.50 19.70
CA ALA A 115 16.22 15.57 19.90
C ALA A 115 15.56 14.26 19.46
N LEU A 116 14.46 13.92 20.13
CA LEU A 116 13.62 12.77 19.82
C LEU A 116 12.21 13.28 19.50
N PRO A 117 11.99 13.89 18.32
CA PRO A 117 10.67 14.38 17.96
C PRO A 117 9.68 13.21 17.87
N LEU A 118 8.52 13.40 18.50
CA LEU A 118 7.36 12.51 18.43
C LEU A 118 6.23 13.30 17.77
N SER A 119 5.72 12.81 16.64
CA SER A 119 4.55 13.39 15.97
C SER A 119 3.42 12.39 15.87
N TYR A 120 2.20 12.85 16.12
CA TYR A 120 0.99 12.06 15.97
C TYR A 120 -0.17 12.94 15.53
N GLU A 121 -0.82 12.56 14.44
CA GLU A 121 -2.04 13.19 13.94
C GLU A 121 -3.24 12.35 14.35
N ILE A 122 -4.17 12.93 15.11
CA ILE A 122 -5.40 12.23 15.50
C ILE A 122 -6.36 12.21 14.29
N ASP A 123 -6.75 11.01 13.87
CA ASP A 123 -7.63 10.81 12.72
C ASP A 123 -9.12 11.02 13.05
N PHE A 124 -9.54 12.26 13.29
CA PHE A 124 -10.95 12.57 13.60
C PHE A 124 -11.90 12.37 12.41
N TRP A 125 -11.41 12.52 11.18
CA TRP A 125 -12.23 12.51 9.96
C TRP A 125 -12.12 11.20 9.16
N GLY A 126 -11.32 10.25 9.63
CA GLY A 126 -11.09 8.97 8.97
C GLY A 126 -10.17 9.04 7.74
N LYS A 127 -9.34 10.08 7.62
CA LYS A 127 -8.39 10.30 6.50
C LYS A 127 -7.51 9.07 6.32
N PHE A 128 -6.83 8.64 7.38
CA PHE A 128 -5.89 7.52 7.30
C PHE A 128 -6.61 6.17 7.26
N TRP A 129 -7.80 6.07 7.87
CA TRP A 129 -8.63 4.88 7.77
C TRP A 129 -9.08 4.62 6.33
N ARG A 130 -9.62 5.64 5.65
CA ARG A 130 -10.03 5.58 4.24
C ARG A 130 -8.84 5.40 3.31
N ALA A 131 -7.68 6.01 3.59
CA ALA A 131 -6.45 5.77 2.83
C ALA A 131 -5.98 4.30 2.93
N THR A 132 -6.06 3.69 4.12
CA THR A 132 -5.73 2.27 4.32
C THR A 132 -6.71 1.37 3.55
N GLU A 133 -8.00 1.71 3.57
CA GLU A 133 -9.02 0.98 2.81
C GLU A 133 -8.77 1.03 1.31
N ALA A 134 -8.44 2.21 0.76
CA ALA A 134 -8.10 2.38 -0.64
C ALA A 134 -6.83 1.59 -1.03
N ALA A 135 -5.77 1.66 -0.22
CA ALA A 135 -4.54 0.90 -0.47
C ALA A 135 -4.77 -0.62 -0.41
N ARG A 136 -5.72 -1.07 0.41
CA ARG A 136 -6.13 -2.49 0.44
C ARG A 136 -6.89 -2.89 -0.81
N ALA A 137 -7.77 -2.03 -1.32
CA ALA A 137 -8.48 -2.29 -2.58
C ALA A 137 -7.50 -2.40 -3.77
N GLU A 138 -6.45 -1.55 -3.80
CA GLU A 138 -5.40 -1.60 -4.83
C GLU A 138 -4.59 -2.92 -4.76
N LEU A 139 -4.27 -3.40 -3.56
CA LEU A 139 -3.65 -4.71 -3.38
C LEU A 139 -4.55 -5.84 -3.91
N LEU A 140 -5.83 -5.82 -3.56
CA LEU A 140 -6.79 -6.83 -4.04
C LEU A 140 -6.94 -6.80 -5.56
N ALA A 141 -6.95 -5.62 -6.18
CA ALA A 141 -6.98 -5.48 -7.64
C ALA A 141 -5.72 -6.04 -8.31
N SER A 142 -4.56 -5.92 -7.65
CA SER A 142 -3.29 -6.48 -8.13
C SER A 142 -3.24 -8.02 -7.98
N ASP A 143 -3.91 -8.59 -6.99
CA ASP A 143 -4.00 -10.04 -6.76
C ASP A 143 -4.92 -10.76 -7.76
N THR A 144 -5.84 -10.03 -8.41
CA THR A 144 -6.82 -10.59 -9.37
C THR A 144 -6.37 -10.59 -10.84
N VAL A 145 -5.06 -10.42 -11.11
CA VAL A 145 -4.48 -10.46 -12.47
C VAL A 145 -4.08 -11.88 -12.87
#